data_AF-A0A8T5UNZ9-F1
#
_entry.id   AF-A0A8T5UNZ9-F1
#
_cell.length_a   1.000
_cell.length_b   1.000
_cell.length_c   1.000
_cell.angle_alpha   90.00
_cell.angle_beta   90.00
_cell.angle_gamma   90.00
#
_symmetry.space_group_name_H-M   'P 1'
#
loop_
_entity.id
_entity.type
_entity.pdbx_description
1 polymer ?
#
loop_
_entity_poly.entity_id
_entity_poly.type
_entity_poly.pdbx_seq_one_letter_code
_entity_poly.pdbx_strand_id
1 'polypeptide(L)'
;MNANLNLLPILPALDIVYWPAVVDFKHGSLEEREDGSIVVGFLEGVARTKQDTENAKLMRKKCKIIVAIGACSCYGSVVGLANLFDKDELIKRKFMETESITDEKPKEPTKHVPGIEDYIVNIKDIIEVDVFIPGCPPTTENIIAAISYLLTLVSEGPKSLDKNKSVCENCNLFKEGCFLDDGKLCYGAITAGGCELMCPNQGDYCYGCYRATNKPGEKVNQLKSIAYGIEELTDEIGASLQHFLDVYLGSSNITNFYFRGDLIQRLAYEPDSFKVKEIETENGPKLILDVTPTGTEVSDDLVGLALFLLKNDPKFKFSSKTVCSHCDRDYVDKVPTDLKRDYVGLPNTETCFLEQGYICLGPVTQAGCGTICPNKANAPCLGCYGPPVGVKDQGAKFISTLGALCADKDPSEILKSIIDPAGLFNRFTLADSTLGHRFHDKMEKE
;
A
#
# COMPACT_ATOMS: atom_id res chain seq x y z
N MET A 1 -10.98 -18.11 1.21
CA MET A 1 -11.61 -19.43 0.99
C MET A 1 -11.41 -19.97 -0.43
N ASN A 2 -11.50 -19.15 -1.49
CA ASN A 2 -11.26 -19.57 -2.89
C ASN A 2 -9.83 -20.06 -3.23
N ALA A 3 -8.92 -20.06 -2.25
CA ALA A 3 -7.58 -20.64 -2.36
C ALA A 3 -7.58 -22.17 -2.42
N ASN A 4 -8.68 -22.84 -2.07
CA ASN A 4 -8.80 -24.30 -2.15
C ASN A 4 -7.58 -24.99 -1.50
N LEU A 5 -6.88 -25.86 -2.24
CA LEU A 5 -5.71 -26.60 -1.77
C LEU A 5 -4.51 -25.70 -1.42
N ASN A 6 -4.44 -24.47 -1.95
CA ASN A 6 -3.36 -23.54 -1.62
C ASN A 6 -3.42 -23.02 -0.17
N LEU A 7 -4.51 -23.31 0.56
CA LEU A 7 -4.59 -23.04 2.00
C LEU A 7 -3.87 -24.07 2.86
N LEU A 8 -3.60 -25.28 2.35
CA LEU A 8 -2.97 -26.36 3.11
C LEU A 8 -1.61 -25.99 3.73
N PRO A 9 -0.70 -25.26 3.06
CA PRO A 9 0.56 -24.84 3.69
C PRO A 9 0.40 -23.63 4.64
N ILE A 10 -0.72 -22.90 4.57
CA ILE A 10 -0.91 -21.64 5.29
C ILE A 10 -1.67 -21.86 6.60
N LEU A 11 -2.83 -22.53 6.53
CA LEU A 11 -3.72 -22.68 7.68
C LEU A 11 -3.04 -23.33 8.90
N PRO A 12 -2.17 -24.36 8.76
CA PRO A 12 -1.46 -24.93 9.90
C PRO A 12 -0.49 -23.97 10.59
N ALA A 13 -0.06 -22.91 9.91
CA ALA A 13 0.79 -21.86 10.47
C ALA A 13 0.01 -20.75 11.17
N LEU A 14 -1.33 -20.78 11.14
CA LEU A 14 -2.20 -19.75 11.70
C LEU A 14 -2.94 -20.27 12.94
N ASP A 15 -2.90 -19.50 14.02
CA ASP A 15 -3.82 -19.64 15.15
C ASP A 15 -4.98 -18.66 14.97
N ILE A 16 -6.12 -19.14 14.48
CA ILE A 16 -7.30 -18.31 14.20
C ILE A 16 -8.13 -18.14 15.47
N VAL A 17 -7.95 -16.99 16.12
CA VAL A 17 -8.60 -16.68 17.40
C VAL A 17 -9.93 -15.93 17.27
N TYR A 18 -10.19 -15.31 16.12
CA TYR A 18 -11.43 -14.60 15.82
C TYR A 18 -11.65 -14.49 14.31
N TRP A 19 -12.73 -15.09 13.81
CA TRP A 19 -13.17 -14.99 12.42
C TRP A 19 -14.66 -15.34 12.33
N PRO A 20 -15.57 -14.35 12.40
CA PRO A 20 -17.01 -14.58 12.54
C PRO A 20 -17.65 -15.48 11.47
N ALA A 21 -17.05 -15.53 10.28
CA ALA A 21 -17.56 -16.33 9.15
C ALA A 21 -17.14 -17.80 9.19
N VAL A 22 -16.12 -18.17 9.99
CA VAL A 22 -15.48 -19.50 9.93
C VAL A 22 -15.44 -20.20 11.29
N VAL A 23 -15.23 -19.45 12.37
CA VAL A 23 -15.12 -20.01 13.73
C VAL A 23 -16.23 -19.45 14.63
N ASP A 24 -16.62 -20.23 15.65
CA ASP A 24 -17.79 -19.91 16.47
C ASP A 24 -17.56 -18.83 17.54
N PHE A 25 -16.32 -18.32 17.69
CA PHE A 25 -16.00 -17.24 18.63
C PHE A 25 -16.87 -16.01 18.37
N LYS A 26 -17.51 -15.53 19.43
CA LYS A 26 -18.44 -14.40 19.35
C LYS A 26 -17.69 -13.08 19.60
N HIS A 27 -18.37 -11.97 19.39
CA HIS A 27 -17.81 -10.64 19.59
C HIS A 27 -17.21 -10.45 21.00
N GLY A 28 -17.89 -10.91 22.05
CA GLY A 28 -17.34 -10.90 23.42
C GLY A 28 -16.03 -11.67 23.58
N SER A 29 -15.80 -12.74 22.79
CA SER A 29 -14.53 -13.47 22.80
C SER A 29 -13.36 -12.64 22.27
N LEU A 30 -13.61 -11.63 21.43
CA LEU A 30 -12.60 -10.66 21.01
C LEU A 30 -12.36 -9.60 22.09
N GLU A 31 -13.42 -9.12 22.73
CA GLU A 31 -13.35 -8.10 23.80
C GLU A 31 -12.52 -8.57 25.00
N GLU A 32 -12.71 -9.82 25.41
CA GLU A 32 -12.06 -10.46 26.56
C GLU A 32 -10.55 -10.69 26.37
N ARG A 33 -10.04 -10.69 25.14
CA ARG A 33 -8.60 -10.90 24.90
C ARG A 33 -7.78 -9.74 25.43
N GLU A 34 -6.55 -10.00 25.84
CA GLU A 34 -5.63 -8.94 26.22
C GLU A 34 -5.32 -8.03 25.02
N ASP A 35 -5.16 -6.72 25.26
CA ASP A 35 -4.81 -5.76 24.23
C ASP A 35 -3.43 -6.10 23.63
N GLY A 36 -3.29 -5.99 22.30
CA GLY A 36 -2.08 -6.40 21.59
C GLY A 36 -1.77 -7.91 21.61
N SER A 37 -2.66 -8.76 22.11
CA SER A 37 -2.44 -10.22 22.12
C SER A 37 -2.54 -10.89 20.75
N ILE A 38 -3.20 -10.23 19.78
CA ILE A 38 -3.34 -10.76 18.42
C ILE A 38 -2.21 -10.20 17.55
N VAL A 39 -1.48 -11.08 16.85
CA VAL A 39 -0.34 -10.65 16.02
C VAL A 39 -0.82 -9.86 14.80
N VAL A 40 -1.79 -10.39 14.05
CA VAL A 40 -2.32 -9.78 12.82
C VAL A 40 -3.85 -9.83 12.83
N GLY A 41 -4.49 -8.71 12.54
CA GLY A 41 -5.94 -8.59 12.31
C GLY A 41 -6.23 -8.16 10.87
N PHE A 42 -7.18 -8.82 10.22
CA PHE A 42 -7.66 -8.46 8.90
C PHE A 42 -9.00 -7.73 9.01
N LEU A 43 -9.11 -6.56 8.39
CA LEU A 43 -10.33 -5.77 8.29
C LEU A 43 -10.80 -5.70 6.84
N GLU A 44 -11.98 -6.23 6.62
CA GLU A 44 -12.71 -6.16 5.35
C GLU A 44 -13.90 -5.20 5.51
N GLY A 45 -14.19 -4.41 4.48
CA GLY A 45 -15.34 -3.49 4.48
C GLY A 45 -15.00 -2.06 4.89
N VAL A 46 -16.05 -1.29 5.17
CA VAL A 46 -16.01 0.12 5.59
C VAL A 46 -16.84 0.28 6.86
N ALA A 47 -16.73 1.42 7.54
CA ALA A 47 -17.69 1.74 8.57
C ALA A 47 -18.93 2.43 7.97
N ARG A 48 -20.10 1.78 8.11
CA ARG A 48 -21.40 2.40 7.79
C ARG A 48 -22.23 2.65 9.04
N THR A 49 -22.00 1.87 10.08
CA THR A 49 -22.68 1.95 11.37
C THR A 49 -21.70 2.30 12.48
N LYS A 50 -22.20 2.87 13.57
CA LYS A 50 -21.40 3.20 14.75
C LYS A 50 -20.72 1.96 15.35
N GLN A 51 -21.37 0.81 15.23
CA GLN A 51 -20.81 -0.47 15.66
C GLN A 51 -19.61 -0.89 14.79
N ASP A 52 -19.63 -0.60 13.48
CA ASP A 52 -18.47 -0.89 12.62
C ASP A 52 -17.25 -0.04 13.04
N THR A 53 -17.47 1.24 13.36
CA THR A 53 -16.43 2.15 13.87
C THR A 53 -15.86 1.66 15.20
N GLU A 54 -16.72 1.25 16.14
CA GLU A 54 -16.31 0.66 17.42
C GLU A 54 -15.52 -0.64 17.21
N ASN A 55 -15.95 -1.49 16.29
CA ASN A 55 -15.27 -2.74 15.96
C ASN A 55 -13.89 -2.51 15.34
N ALA A 56 -13.74 -1.51 14.47
CA ALA A 56 -12.44 -1.13 13.92
C ALA A 56 -11.48 -0.70 15.04
N LYS A 57 -11.94 0.16 15.96
CA LYS A 57 -11.16 0.59 17.14
C LYS A 57 -10.81 -0.58 18.06
N LEU A 58 -11.75 -1.49 18.30
CA LEU A 58 -11.51 -2.70 19.08
C LEU A 58 -10.44 -3.58 18.42
N MET A 59 -10.55 -3.85 17.12
CA MET A 59 -9.57 -4.62 16.36
C MET A 59 -8.19 -3.98 16.45
N ARG A 60 -8.06 -2.66 16.26
CA ARG A 60 -6.79 -1.93 16.42
C ARG A 60 -6.21 -2.08 17.82
N LYS A 61 -7.04 -2.09 18.86
CA LYS A 61 -6.62 -2.29 20.26
C LYS A 61 -6.11 -3.71 20.52
N LYS A 62 -6.73 -4.72 19.90
CA LYS A 62 -6.37 -6.14 20.11
C LYS A 62 -5.22 -6.62 19.23
N CYS A 63 -5.00 -6.00 18.07
CA CYS A 63 -4.03 -6.44 17.07
C CYS A 63 -2.74 -5.59 17.05
N LYS A 64 -1.58 -6.25 16.92
CA LYS A 64 -0.29 -5.58 16.69
C LYS A 64 -0.16 -5.05 15.26
N ILE A 65 -0.64 -5.81 14.27
CA ILE A 65 -0.68 -5.42 12.85
C ILE A 65 -2.13 -5.44 12.38
N ILE A 66 -2.57 -4.37 11.72
CA ILE A 66 -3.87 -4.27 11.04
C ILE A 66 -3.67 -4.28 9.53
N VAL A 67 -4.39 -5.19 8.87
CA VAL A 67 -4.42 -5.36 7.43
C VAL A 67 -5.78 -4.90 6.91
N ALA A 68 -5.82 -3.82 6.12
CA ALA A 68 -6.96 -3.50 5.28
C ALA A 68 -6.94 -4.42 4.04
N ILE A 69 -7.88 -5.36 4.00
CA ILE A 69 -8.02 -6.31 2.90
C ILE A 69 -9.23 -5.97 2.01
N GLY A 70 -8.93 -5.65 0.76
CA GLY A 70 -9.91 -5.31 -0.27
C GLY A 70 -10.12 -3.81 -0.47
N ALA A 71 -10.69 -3.46 -1.63
CA ALA A 71 -10.93 -2.08 -2.03
C ALA A 71 -11.85 -1.32 -1.05
N CYS A 72 -12.72 -2.02 -0.31
CA CYS A 72 -13.58 -1.40 0.69
C CYS A 72 -12.76 -0.80 1.83
N SER A 73 -11.91 -1.60 2.48
CA SER A 73 -11.11 -1.13 3.62
C SER A 73 -9.90 -0.31 3.19
N CYS A 74 -9.44 -0.45 1.95
CA CYS A 74 -8.38 0.40 1.41
C CYS A 74 -8.91 1.79 0.99
N TYR A 75 -10.04 1.85 0.27
CA TYR A 75 -10.47 3.05 -0.48
C TYR A 75 -11.97 3.39 -0.38
N GLY A 76 -12.76 2.62 0.36
CA GLY A 76 -14.21 2.81 0.48
C GLY A 76 -15.07 1.97 -0.49
N SER A 77 -14.53 1.62 -1.66
CA SER A 77 -15.21 0.84 -2.71
C SER A 77 -16.57 1.44 -3.15
N VAL A 78 -17.40 0.62 -3.81
CA VAL A 78 -18.71 0.97 -4.38
C VAL A 78 -19.66 1.54 -3.34
N VAL A 79 -19.63 1.03 -2.11
CA VAL A 79 -20.48 1.53 -1.03
C VAL A 79 -20.17 2.98 -0.64
N GLY A 80 -18.94 3.43 -0.87
CA GLY A 80 -18.53 4.83 -0.69
C GLY A 80 -19.32 5.81 -1.54
N LEU A 81 -19.91 5.39 -2.68
CA LEU A 81 -20.78 6.24 -3.50
C LEU A 81 -22.02 6.77 -2.75
N ALA A 82 -22.41 6.10 -1.66
CA ALA A 82 -23.44 6.61 -0.76
C ALA A 82 -23.12 8.01 -0.22
N ASN A 83 -21.85 8.40 -0.15
CA ASN A 83 -21.43 9.72 0.33
C ASN A 83 -21.83 10.88 -0.61
N LEU A 84 -22.36 10.59 -1.80
CA LEU A 84 -22.97 11.60 -2.68
C LEU A 84 -24.38 12.03 -2.24
N PHE A 85 -24.95 11.35 -1.26
CA PHE A 85 -26.31 11.56 -0.77
C PHE A 85 -26.33 11.77 0.74
N ASP A 86 -27.36 12.45 1.23
CA ASP A 86 -27.54 12.68 2.65
C ASP A 86 -27.98 11.37 3.33
N LYS A 87 -27.51 11.12 4.57
CA LYS A 87 -27.89 9.93 5.35
C LYS A 87 -29.41 9.74 5.40
N ASP A 88 -30.14 10.82 5.70
CA ASP A 88 -31.58 10.78 5.87
C ASP A 88 -32.30 10.48 4.54
N GLU A 89 -31.78 10.98 3.41
CA GLU A 89 -32.29 10.64 2.07
C GLU A 89 -32.10 9.14 1.78
N LEU A 90 -30.94 8.57 2.11
CA LEU A 90 -30.67 7.14 1.94
C LEU A 90 -31.56 6.26 2.82
N ILE A 91 -31.74 6.63 4.09
CA ILE A 91 -32.61 5.93 5.04
C ILE A 91 -34.06 5.97 4.55
N LYS A 92 -34.54 7.15 4.17
CA LYS A 92 -35.89 7.35 3.65
C LYS A 92 -36.12 6.53 2.38
N ARG A 93 -35.17 6.57 1.43
CA ARG A 93 -35.25 5.77 0.20
C ARG A 93 -35.36 4.28 0.52
N LYS A 94 -34.45 3.76 1.36
CA LYS A 94 -34.34 2.33 1.68
C LYS A 94 -35.52 1.78 2.49
N PHE A 95 -35.99 2.53 3.49
CA PHE A 95 -36.95 2.02 4.48
C PHE A 95 -38.36 2.59 4.35
N MET A 96 -38.59 3.58 3.48
CA MET A 96 -39.89 4.25 3.37
C MET A 96 -40.41 4.41 1.94
N GLU A 97 -39.54 4.66 0.97
CA GLU A 97 -39.98 5.04 -0.39
C GLU A 97 -39.76 3.95 -1.45
N THR A 98 -39.07 2.86 -1.11
CA THR A 98 -38.88 1.76 -2.06
C THR A 98 -40.23 1.14 -2.42
N GLU A 99 -40.46 0.93 -3.71
CA GLU A 99 -41.75 0.57 -4.31
C GLU A 99 -42.29 -0.78 -3.81
N SER A 100 -41.39 -1.64 -3.31
CA SER A 100 -41.73 -2.94 -2.73
C SER A 100 -42.17 -2.88 -1.26
N ILE A 101 -42.18 -1.70 -0.63
CA ILE A 101 -42.58 -1.55 0.77
C ILE A 101 -44.10 -1.62 0.87
N THR A 102 -44.58 -2.55 1.69
CA THR A 102 -46.01 -2.80 1.92
C THR A 102 -46.49 -2.37 3.30
N ASP A 103 -45.58 -1.88 4.15
CA ASP A 103 -45.93 -1.44 5.50
C ASP A 103 -46.87 -0.24 5.45
N GLU A 104 -47.91 -0.23 6.29
CA GLU A 104 -48.85 0.90 6.35
C GLU A 104 -48.20 2.19 6.87
N LYS A 105 -47.17 2.05 7.72
CA LYS A 105 -46.44 3.15 8.36
C LYS A 105 -44.94 2.85 8.34
N PRO A 106 -44.30 2.90 7.16
CA PRO A 106 -42.90 2.55 7.04
C PRO A 106 -42.04 3.59 7.76
N LYS A 107 -40.96 3.12 8.38
CA LYS A 107 -40.05 3.94 9.18
C LYS A 107 -38.69 3.27 9.30
N GLU A 108 -37.71 4.05 9.71
CA GLU A 108 -36.38 3.51 10.04
C GLU A 108 -36.46 2.51 11.20
N PRO A 109 -35.81 1.34 11.09
CA PRO A 109 -35.60 0.43 12.21
C PRO A 109 -34.64 1.06 13.23
N THR A 110 -35.05 1.14 14.50
CA THR A 110 -34.21 1.71 15.58
C THR A 110 -34.02 0.77 16.77
N LYS A 111 -34.68 -0.40 16.79
CA LYS A 111 -34.59 -1.38 17.87
C LYS A 111 -33.63 -2.50 17.48
N HIS A 112 -32.66 -2.80 18.36
CA HIS A 112 -31.67 -3.87 18.18
C HIS A 112 -30.83 -3.77 16.90
N VAL A 113 -30.65 -2.55 16.40
CA VAL A 113 -29.82 -2.25 15.23
C VAL A 113 -28.89 -1.10 15.59
N PRO A 114 -27.64 -1.11 15.10
CA PRO A 114 -26.69 -0.04 15.38
C PRO A 114 -27.10 1.25 14.68
N GLY A 115 -26.75 2.39 15.27
CA GLY A 115 -26.90 3.68 14.62
C GLY A 115 -26.05 3.77 13.35
N ILE A 116 -26.50 4.53 12.38
CA ILE A 116 -25.81 4.73 11.10
C ILE A 116 -24.88 5.95 11.24
N GLU A 117 -23.65 5.84 10.72
CA GLU A 117 -22.71 6.98 10.60
C GLU A 117 -23.27 8.03 9.64
N ASP A 118 -22.83 9.28 9.72
CA ASP A 118 -23.31 10.34 8.82
C ASP A 118 -22.95 10.08 7.36
N TYR A 119 -21.77 9.49 7.12
CA TYR A 119 -21.32 9.03 5.83
C TYR A 119 -20.53 7.72 5.98
N ILE A 120 -20.19 7.08 4.87
CA ILE A 120 -19.27 5.92 4.86
C ILE A 120 -17.88 6.43 5.22
N VAL A 121 -17.33 5.92 6.31
CA VAL A 121 -15.98 6.26 6.77
C VAL A 121 -15.01 5.14 6.36
N ASN A 122 -13.89 5.51 5.75
CA ASN A 122 -12.83 4.56 5.43
C ASN A 122 -12.13 4.10 6.72
N ILE A 123 -11.78 2.82 6.81
CA ILE A 123 -11.12 2.24 7.99
C ILE A 123 -9.85 3.01 8.38
N LYS A 124 -9.08 3.48 7.40
CA LYS A 124 -7.83 4.24 7.65
C LYS A 124 -8.05 5.62 8.28
N ASP A 125 -9.27 6.17 8.20
CA ASP A 125 -9.64 7.44 8.83
C ASP A 125 -10.12 7.23 10.28
N ILE A 126 -10.37 5.98 10.68
CA ILE A 126 -10.83 5.61 12.02
C ILE A 126 -9.67 5.14 12.89
N ILE A 127 -8.74 4.39 12.31
CA ILE A 127 -7.59 3.76 12.97
C ILE A 127 -6.33 3.78 12.09
N GLU A 128 -5.17 3.68 12.72
CA GLU A 128 -3.92 3.41 12.00
C GLU A 128 -3.91 2.00 11.41
N VAL A 129 -3.76 1.93 10.08
CA VAL A 129 -3.65 0.69 9.29
C VAL A 129 -2.20 0.47 8.90
N ASP A 130 -1.70 -0.76 9.08
CA ASP A 130 -0.30 -1.10 8.81
C ASP A 130 -0.10 -1.63 7.40
N VAL A 131 -1.05 -2.43 6.89
CA VAL A 131 -0.94 -3.14 5.61
C VAL A 131 -2.18 -2.90 4.77
N PHE A 132 -2.01 -2.70 3.47
CA PHE A 132 -3.08 -2.55 2.48
C PHE A 132 -2.94 -3.60 1.39
N ILE A 133 -4.03 -4.32 1.12
CA ILE A 133 -4.14 -5.33 0.07
C ILE A 133 -5.33 -4.96 -0.81
N PRO A 134 -5.13 -4.17 -1.89
CA PRO A 134 -6.23 -3.70 -2.72
C PRO A 134 -6.83 -4.77 -3.64
N GLY A 135 -8.03 -4.46 -4.14
CA GLY A 135 -8.79 -5.28 -5.09
C GLY A 135 -10.24 -5.53 -4.65
N CYS A 136 -11.16 -5.71 -5.58
CA CYS A 136 -12.59 -5.88 -5.29
C CYS A 136 -13.18 -7.19 -5.86
N PRO A 137 -12.85 -8.37 -5.29
CA PRO A 137 -11.88 -8.59 -4.20
C PRO A 137 -10.42 -8.70 -4.71
N PRO A 138 -9.42 -8.70 -3.82
CA PRO A 138 -8.05 -9.08 -4.19
C PRO A 138 -8.04 -10.53 -4.71
N THR A 139 -7.12 -10.86 -5.62
CA THR A 139 -7.00 -12.24 -6.10
C THR A 139 -6.52 -13.16 -4.98
N THR A 140 -6.89 -14.43 -5.09
CA THR A 140 -6.45 -15.49 -4.20
C THR A 140 -4.93 -15.53 -4.06
N GLU A 141 -4.21 -15.37 -5.17
CA GLU A 141 -2.75 -15.39 -5.25
C GLU A 141 -2.15 -14.21 -4.50
N ASN A 142 -2.75 -13.00 -4.63
CA ASN A 142 -2.28 -11.82 -3.90
C ASN A 142 -2.47 -11.98 -2.39
N ILE A 143 -3.58 -12.57 -1.95
CA ILE A 143 -3.84 -12.84 -0.53
C ILE A 143 -2.83 -13.86 0.02
N ILE A 144 -2.57 -14.94 -0.73
CA ILE A 144 -1.57 -15.96 -0.34
C ILE A 144 -0.18 -15.34 -0.23
N ALA A 145 0.24 -14.57 -1.24
CA ALA A 145 1.55 -13.91 -1.25
C ALA A 145 1.70 -12.95 -0.05
N ALA A 146 0.65 -12.17 0.25
CA ALA A 146 0.63 -11.27 1.39
C ALA A 146 0.74 -12.02 2.73
N ILE A 147 -0.06 -13.08 2.93
CA ILE A 147 0.01 -13.88 4.16
C ILE A 147 1.37 -14.57 4.30
N SER A 148 1.88 -15.17 3.22
CA SER A 148 3.21 -15.77 3.21
C SER A 148 4.29 -14.76 3.58
N TYR A 149 4.25 -13.54 3.06
CA TYR A 149 5.17 -12.47 3.44
C TYR A 149 5.03 -12.10 4.92
N LEU A 150 3.80 -11.90 5.43
CA LEU A 150 3.57 -11.61 6.85
C LEU A 150 4.10 -12.72 7.77
N LEU A 151 4.00 -14.00 7.35
CA LEU A 151 4.60 -15.12 8.07
C LEU A 151 6.13 -15.03 8.11
N THR A 152 6.78 -14.54 7.05
CA THR A 152 8.24 -14.35 7.06
C THR A 152 8.70 -13.26 8.03
N LEU A 153 7.85 -12.27 8.31
CA LEU A 153 8.16 -11.20 9.27
C LEU A 153 8.24 -11.70 10.72
N VAL A 154 7.54 -12.80 11.03
CA VAL A 154 7.48 -13.39 12.37
C VAL A 154 8.31 -14.66 12.50
N SER A 155 8.81 -15.21 11.39
CA SER A 155 9.67 -16.40 11.41
C SER A 155 11.08 -16.08 11.91
N GLU A 156 11.71 -17.04 12.60
CA GLU A 156 13.12 -16.92 12.99
C GLU A 156 14.00 -16.83 11.74
N GLY A 157 15.00 -15.94 11.78
CA GLY A 157 16.01 -15.82 10.73
C GLY A 157 16.85 -17.10 10.58
N PRO A 158 17.79 -17.12 9.61
CA PRO A 158 18.66 -18.29 9.42
C PRO A 158 19.43 -18.59 10.71
N LYS A 159 19.58 -19.88 11.06
CA LYS A 159 20.26 -20.33 12.30
C LYS A 159 21.70 -19.82 12.44
N SER A 160 22.35 -19.50 11.32
CA SER A 160 23.69 -18.94 11.30
C SER A 160 23.75 -17.47 11.74
N LEU A 161 22.63 -16.74 11.72
CA LEU A 161 22.56 -15.32 12.02
C LEU A 161 22.94 -15.04 13.49
N ASP A 162 24.00 -14.26 13.68
CA ASP A 162 24.50 -13.85 15.00
C ASP A 162 24.48 -12.31 15.13
N LYS A 163 23.47 -11.79 15.85
CA LYS A 163 23.31 -10.35 16.10
C LYS A 163 24.38 -9.77 17.04
N ASN A 164 25.18 -10.59 17.72
CA ASN A 164 26.22 -10.11 18.63
C ASN A 164 27.57 -9.90 17.93
N LYS A 165 27.63 -10.16 16.63
CA LYS A 165 28.81 -9.98 15.78
C LYS A 165 28.45 -9.13 14.57
N SER A 166 29.46 -8.56 13.95
CA SER A 166 29.34 -7.94 12.64
C SER A 166 29.97 -8.81 11.55
N VAL A 167 29.58 -8.63 10.29
CA VAL A 167 30.24 -9.27 9.15
C VAL A 167 31.73 -8.94 9.10
N CYS A 168 32.12 -7.75 9.56
CA CYS A 168 33.52 -7.33 9.61
C CYS A 168 34.40 -8.24 10.47
N GLU A 169 33.87 -8.88 11.54
CA GLU A 169 34.68 -9.70 12.46
C GLU A 169 35.31 -10.93 11.77
N ASN A 170 34.70 -11.43 10.70
CA ASN A 170 35.17 -12.61 9.95
C ASN A 170 35.61 -12.26 8.52
N CYS A 171 35.67 -10.98 8.14
CA CYS A 171 35.95 -10.58 6.77
C CYS A 171 37.45 -10.68 6.44
N ASN A 172 37.80 -11.37 5.35
CA ASN A 172 39.21 -11.54 4.94
C ASN A 172 39.85 -10.22 4.50
N LEU A 173 39.03 -9.27 4.01
CA LEU A 173 39.46 -7.95 3.58
C LEU A 173 39.57 -6.94 4.74
N PHE A 174 39.28 -7.34 5.98
CA PHE A 174 39.23 -6.39 7.10
C PHE A 174 40.57 -5.69 7.35
N LYS A 175 41.68 -6.43 7.27
CA LYS A 175 43.04 -5.91 7.54
C LYS A 175 43.71 -5.29 6.30
N GLU A 176 43.43 -5.82 5.12
CA GLU A 176 44.06 -5.40 3.86
C GLU A 176 43.02 -5.51 2.74
N GLY A 177 42.89 -4.46 1.92
CA GLY A 177 41.93 -4.41 0.81
C GLY A 177 40.48 -4.15 1.24
N CYS A 178 40.25 -3.48 2.38
CA CYS A 178 38.91 -3.16 2.85
C CYS A 178 38.28 -2.06 1.98
N PHE A 179 37.08 -2.29 1.46
CA PHE A 179 36.36 -1.28 0.67
C PHE A 179 36.11 0.04 1.41
N LEU A 180 35.97 0.01 2.73
CA LEU A 180 35.83 1.23 3.54
C LEU A 180 37.13 2.06 3.56
N ASP A 181 38.30 1.42 3.45
CA ASP A 181 39.57 2.15 3.39
C ASP A 181 39.74 2.85 2.02
N ASP A 182 39.08 2.33 0.98
CA ASP A 182 39.02 2.91 -0.37
C ASP A 182 37.89 3.95 -0.53
N GLY A 183 37.20 4.32 0.56
CA GLY A 183 36.09 5.30 0.52
C GLY A 183 34.80 4.78 -0.12
N LYS A 184 34.61 3.47 -0.22
CA LYS A 184 33.43 2.84 -0.83
C LYS A 184 32.43 2.37 0.22
N LEU A 185 31.14 2.54 -0.06
CA LEU A 185 30.05 2.13 0.84
C LEU A 185 29.97 0.61 0.98
N CYS A 186 30.33 0.11 2.16
CA CYS A 186 30.21 -1.30 2.54
C CYS A 186 29.57 -1.40 3.93
N TYR A 187 28.44 -2.09 4.02
CA TYR A 187 27.58 -2.10 5.22
C TYR A 187 27.90 -3.25 6.18
N GLY A 188 29.04 -3.94 5.99
CA GLY A 188 29.45 -5.07 6.83
C GLY A 188 29.61 -4.70 8.31
N ALA A 189 29.95 -3.45 8.62
CA ALA A 189 30.13 -2.97 9.98
C ALA A 189 28.80 -2.87 10.76
N ILE A 190 27.66 -2.74 10.07
CA ILE A 190 26.33 -2.65 10.68
C ILE A 190 25.46 -3.87 10.40
N THR A 191 26.02 -4.92 9.79
CA THR A 191 25.32 -6.16 9.42
C THR A 191 25.67 -7.28 10.38
N ALA A 192 24.68 -8.06 10.82
CA ALA A 192 24.87 -9.22 11.70
C ALA A 192 25.81 -10.28 11.09
N GLY A 193 26.60 -10.93 11.95
CA GLY A 193 27.54 -11.97 11.56
C GLY A 193 26.86 -13.30 11.21
N GLY A 194 27.67 -14.25 10.72
CA GLY A 194 27.22 -15.63 10.42
C GLY A 194 27.05 -15.95 8.94
N CYS A 195 27.29 -14.99 8.05
CA CYS A 195 27.33 -15.23 6.61
C CYS A 195 28.62 -15.96 6.23
N GLU A 196 28.52 -17.19 5.71
CA GLU A 196 29.68 -17.94 5.18
C GLU A 196 30.01 -17.52 3.73
N LEU A 197 28.98 -17.14 2.96
CA LEU A 197 29.07 -16.71 1.55
C LEU A 197 29.44 -15.21 1.42
N MET A 198 30.35 -14.72 2.25
CA MET A 198 30.70 -13.29 2.36
C MET A 198 31.00 -12.65 0.99
N CYS A 199 30.09 -11.79 0.50
CA CYS A 199 30.26 -11.03 -0.75
C CYS A 199 31.61 -10.30 -0.84
N PRO A 200 32.12 -9.66 0.25
CA PRO A 200 33.44 -9.05 0.25
C PRO A 200 34.57 -10.00 -0.14
N ASN A 201 34.51 -11.26 0.28
CA ASN A 201 35.54 -12.24 -0.06
C ASN A 201 35.51 -12.65 -1.54
N GLN A 202 34.47 -12.28 -2.29
CA GLN A 202 34.32 -12.49 -3.73
C GLN A 202 34.52 -11.19 -4.54
N GLY A 203 34.93 -10.10 -3.89
CA GLY A 203 35.18 -8.81 -4.54
C GLY A 203 33.96 -7.90 -4.67
N ASP A 204 32.86 -8.19 -3.98
CA ASP A 204 31.64 -7.37 -3.98
C ASP A 204 31.33 -6.79 -2.58
N TYR A 205 30.55 -5.71 -2.51
CA TYR A 205 30.27 -5.04 -1.23
C TYR A 205 29.30 -5.86 -0.35
N CYS A 206 29.35 -5.63 0.96
CA CYS A 206 28.31 -6.14 1.85
C CYS A 206 27.13 -5.17 1.85
N TYR A 207 25.97 -5.60 1.31
CA TYR A 207 24.71 -4.83 1.34
C TYR A 207 23.79 -5.19 2.53
N GLY A 208 24.22 -6.14 3.37
CA GLY A 208 23.61 -6.37 4.67
C GLY A 208 22.40 -7.30 4.72
N CYS A 209 22.40 -8.36 3.91
CA CYS A 209 21.32 -9.35 3.84
C CYS A 209 21.02 -10.08 5.17
N TYR A 210 21.97 -10.08 6.11
CA TYR A 210 21.81 -10.66 7.45
C TYR A 210 21.18 -9.70 8.47
N ARG A 211 20.63 -8.56 8.03
CA ARG A 211 20.00 -7.53 8.88
C ARG A 211 21.00 -6.87 9.82
N ALA A 212 20.48 -5.97 10.66
CA ALA A 212 21.26 -5.22 11.62
C ALA A 212 21.90 -6.10 12.71
N THR A 213 23.15 -5.76 13.04
CA THR A 213 23.81 -6.23 14.25
C THR A 213 23.43 -5.37 15.46
N ASN A 214 23.43 -5.97 16.65
CA ASN A 214 23.34 -5.25 17.92
C ASN A 214 24.72 -4.72 18.36
N LYS A 215 25.81 -5.18 17.71
CA LYS A 215 27.19 -4.81 18.03
C LYS A 215 27.91 -4.35 16.76
N PRO A 216 27.85 -3.05 16.42
CA PRO A 216 28.56 -2.51 15.26
C PRO A 216 30.06 -2.86 15.29
N GLY A 217 30.62 -3.15 14.12
CA GLY A 217 32.02 -3.50 13.95
C GLY A 217 32.97 -2.32 14.10
N GLU A 218 34.26 -2.60 14.25
CA GLU A 218 35.30 -1.58 14.53
C GLU A 218 35.38 -0.48 13.46
N LYS A 219 35.08 -0.80 12.21
CA LYS A 219 35.12 0.15 11.08
C LYS A 219 33.83 0.95 10.86
N VAL A 220 32.91 0.98 11.83
CA VAL A 220 31.63 1.69 11.69
C VAL A 220 31.81 3.20 11.50
N ASN A 221 32.84 3.81 12.12
CA ASN A 221 33.09 5.24 12.00
C ASN A 221 33.55 5.62 10.58
N GLN A 222 34.31 4.76 9.90
CA GLN A 222 34.68 4.95 8.49
C GLN A 222 33.44 4.92 7.60
N LEU A 223 32.52 3.96 7.81
CA LEU A 223 31.24 3.92 7.10
C LEU A 223 30.44 5.21 7.32
N LYS A 224 30.35 5.70 8.56
CA LYS A 224 29.69 6.97 8.88
C LYS A 224 30.32 8.15 8.13
N SER A 225 31.65 8.27 8.15
CA SER A 225 32.36 9.36 7.47
C SER A 225 32.10 9.36 5.96
N ILE A 226 32.13 8.18 5.31
CA ILE A 226 31.81 8.04 3.88
C ILE A 226 30.34 8.40 3.61
N ALA A 227 29.40 7.83 4.38
CA ALA A 227 27.97 8.04 4.14
C ALA A 227 27.55 9.50 4.39
N TYR A 228 28.01 10.11 5.48
CA TYR A 228 27.69 11.52 5.79
C TYR A 228 28.46 12.51 4.90
N GLY A 229 29.57 12.08 4.28
CA GLY A 229 30.29 12.83 3.27
C GLY A 229 29.58 12.94 1.92
N ILE A 230 28.45 12.25 1.71
CA ILE A 230 27.66 12.38 0.48
C ILE A 230 27.01 13.78 0.45
N GLU A 231 27.45 14.61 -0.51
CA GLU A 231 26.88 15.94 -0.79
C GLU A 231 25.94 15.91 -2.00
N GLU A 232 26.29 15.13 -3.03
CA GLU A 232 25.51 14.98 -4.25
C GLU A 232 25.16 13.50 -4.48
N LEU A 233 23.89 13.24 -4.81
CA LEU A 233 23.41 11.90 -5.11
C LEU A 233 23.65 11.58 -6.59
N THR A 234 24.76 10.90 -6.88
CA THR A 234 25.02 10.37 -8.23
C THR A 234 24.21 9.10 -8.48
N ASP A 235 24.04 8.72 -9.75
CA ASP A 235 23.32 7.50 -10.15
C ASP A 235 23.85 6.23 -9.49
N GLU A 236 25.18 6.12 -9.37
CA GLU A 236 25.85 4.98 -8.76
C GLU A 236 25.59 4.91 -7.25
N ILE A 237 25.68 6.06 -6.56
CA ILE A 237 25.40 6.15 -5.12
C ILE A 237 23.92 5.86 -4.85
N GLY A 238 23.00 6.45 -5.63
CA GLY A 238 21.56 6.21 -5.51
C GLY A 238 21.20 4.74 -5.68
N ALA A 239 21.75 4.08 -6.71
CA ALA A 239 21.56 2.64 -6.91
C ALA A 239 22.14 1.80 -5.77
N SER A 240 23.31 2.17 -5.24
CA SER A 240 23.94 1.48 -4.10
C SER A 240 23.14 1.63 -2.81
N LEU A 241 22.69 2.85 -2.47
CA LEU A 241 21.85 3.13 -1.31
C LEU A 241 20.51 2.39 -1.40
N GLN A 242 19.88 2.40 -2.58
CA GLN A 242 18.64 1.67 -2.77
C GLN A 242 18.86 0.16 -2.60
N HIS A 243 19.91 -0.41 -3.19
CA HIS A 243 20.20 -1.84 -3.04
C HIS A 243 20.52 -2.23 -1.60
N PHE A 244 21.25 -1.36 -0.87
CA PHE A 244 21.45 -1.49 0.57
C PHE A 244 20.10 -1.55 1.30
N LEU A 245 19.21 -0.60 1.08
CA LEU A 245 17.91 -0.59 1.76
C LEU A 245 17.08 -1.85 1.44
N ASP A 246 16.97 -2.22 0.15
CA ASP A 246 16.21 -3.39 -0.30
C ASP A 246 16.67 -4.66 0.43
N VAL A 247 18.00 -4.84 0.49
CA VAL A 247 18.62 -6.04 1.05
C VAL A 247 18.69 -5.99 2.57
N TYR A 248 18.96 -4.83 3.18
CA TYR A 248 19.16 -4.65 4.62
C TYR A 248 17.86 -4.62 5.40
N LEU A 249 16.80 -4.00 4.86
CA LEU A 249 15.48 -3.98 5.48
C LEU A 249 14.66 -5.21 5.14
N GLY A 250 14.92 -5.85 3.99
CA GLY A 250 14.20 -7.05 3.57
C GLY A 250 12.88 -6.74 2.91
N SER A 251 12.85 -5.61 2.24
CA SER A 251 11.67 -5.11 1.59
C SER A 251 11.23 -6.08 0.49
N SER A 252 9.94 -6.42 0.49
CA SER A 252 9.36 -7.26 -0.55
C SER A 252 8.66 -6.37 -1.56
N ASN A 253 9.16 -6.33 -2.79
CA ASN A 253 8.58 -5.54 -3.86
C ASN A 253 7.38 -6.27 -4.48
N ILE A 254 6.37 -6.59 -3.65
CA ILE A 254 5.14 -7.27 -4.07
C ILE A 254 4.18 -6.22 -4.62
N THR A 255 3.85 -6.32 -5.91
CA THR A 255 2.85 -5.41 -6.52
C THR A 255 1.47 -5.66 -5.88
N ASN A 256 0.73 -4.59 -5.54
CA ASN A 256 -0.53 -4.62 -4.74
C ASN A 256 -0.40 -5.11 -3.31
N PHE A 257 0.72 -4.81 -2.68
CA PHE A 257 0.87 -4.97 -1.26
C PHE A 257 1.59 -3.73 -0.77
N TYR A 258 0.99 -3.04 0.19
CA TYR A 258 1.62 -1.90 0.84
C TYR A 258 1.69 -2.15 2.34
N PHE A 259 2.88 -2.38 2.87
CA PHE A 259 3.15 -2.43 4.30
C PHE A 259 3.84 -1.13 4.74
N ARG A 260 3.16 -0.32 5.55
CA ARG A 260 3.68 0.94 6.08
C ARG A 260 4.93 0.76 6.95
N GLY A 261 5.11 -0.42 7.55
CA GLY A 261 6.35 -0.78 8.27
C GLY A 261 7.56 -1.04 7.36
N ASP A 262 7.34 -1.32 6.08
CA ASP A 262 8.40 -1.37 5.08
C ASP A 262 8.75 0.06 4.66
N LEU A 263 9.91 0.54 5.11
CA LEU A 263 10.29 1.94 4.93
C LEU A 263 10.47 2.34 3.46
N ILE A 264 10.82 1.40 2.58
CA ILE A 264 10.96 1.67 1.14
C ILE A 264 9.58 1.84 0.52
N GLN A 265 8.64 0.97 0.86
CA GLN A 265 7.26 1.11 0.41
C GLN A 265 6.65 2.40 0.96
N ARG A 266 6.85 2.70 2.24
CA ARG A 266 6.36 3.95 2.84
C ARG A 266 6.97 5.18 2.19
N LEU A 267 8.26 5.16 1.83
CA LEU A 267 8.88 6.25 1.08
C LEU A 267 8.20 6.46 -0.28
N ALA A 268 7.80 5.37 -0.93
CA ALA A 268 7.11 5.43 -2.22
C ALA A 268 5.67 5.94 -2.12
N TYR A 269 4.87 5.40 -1.19
CA TYR A 269 3.44 5.72 -1.08
C TYR A 269 3.16 7.01 -0.28
N GLU A 270 3.92 7.24 0.79
CA GLU A 270 3.66 8.29 1.78
C GLU A 270 4.95 9.00 2.21
N PRO A 271 5.74 9.57 1.28
CA PRO A 271 7.04 10.18 1.58
C PRO A 271 6.95 11.30 2.63
N ASP A 272 5.82 11.99 2.71
CA ASP A 272 5.57 13.09 3.65
C ASP A 272 5.21 12.62 5.07
N SER A 273 4.98 11.31 5.25
CA SER A 273 4.66 10.74 6.57
C SER A 273 5.88 10.60 7.48
N PHE A 274 7.10 10.77 6.97
CA PHE A 274 8.32 10.69 7.75
C PHE A 274 8.61 11.98 8.48
N LYS A 275 9.05 11.87 9.74
CA LYS A 275 9.65 12.98 10.47
C LYS A 275 11.10 13.13 10.05
N VAL A 276 11.58 14.37 10.02
CA VAL A 276 12.99 14.68 9.74
C VAL A 276 13.66 15.06 11.06
N LYS A 277 14.87 14.56 11.29
CA LYS A 277 15.73 14.97 12.41
C LYS A 277 17.09 15.43 11.90
N GLU A 278 17.74 16.28 12.67
CA GLU A 278 19.10 16.74 12.41
C GLU A 278 20.07 15.94 13.28
N ILE A 279 21.20 15.53 12.70
CA ILE A 279 22.29 14.86 13.40
C ILE A 279 23.59 15.63 13.22
N GLU A 280 24.42 15.65 14.26
CA GLU A 280 25.76 16.23 14.21
C GLU A 280 26.76 15.22 13.62
N THR A 281 27.51 15.64 12.61
CA THR A 281 28.54 14.83 11.96
C THR A 281 29.89 15.57 11.94
N GLU A 282 30.97 14.87 11.61
CA GLU A 282 32.31 15.47 11.49
C GLU A 282 32.37 16.60 10.46
N ASN A 283 31.49 16.56 9.45
CA ASN A 283 31.38 17.56 8.38
C ASN A 283 30.26 18.59 8.62
N GLY A 284 29.74 18.67 9.85
CA GLY A 284 28.62 19.54 10.24
C GLY A 284 27.27 18.83 10.30
N PRO A 285 26.18 19.58 10.52
CA PRO A 285 24.85 19.00 10.69
C PRO A 285 24.31 18.42 9.38
N LYS A 286 23.61 17.28 9.48
CA LYS A 286 22.94 16.60 8.36
C LYS A 286 21.49 16.29 8.73
N LEU A 287 20.59 16.42 7.76
CA LEU A 287 19.19 16.03 7.90
C LEU A 287 19.00 14.58 7.46
N ILE A 288 18.25 13.82 8.26
CA ILE A 288 17.91 12.42 8.00
C ILE A 288 16.44 12.15 8.36
N LEU A 289 15.88 11.06 7.84
CA LEU A 289 14.55 10.60 8.30
C LEU A 289 14.67 9.93 9.67
N ASP A 290 13.78 10.30 10.59
CA ASP A 290 13.71 9.72 11.93
C ASP A 290 12.98 8.37 11.88
N VAL A 291 13.77 7.31 11.82
CA VAL A 291 13.32 5.91 11.69
C VAL A 291 14.08 5.04 12.68
N THR A 292 13.44 3.96 13.15
CA THR A 292 14.07 3.02 14.10
C THR A 292 13.87 1.54 13.71
N PRO A 293 14.22 1.12 12.49
CA PRO A 293 13.96 -0.25 12.03
C PRO A 293 14.84 -1.31 12.72
N THR A 294 15.96 -0.92 13.31
CA THR A 294 16.95 -1.87 13.83
C THR A 294 17.06 -1.87 15.35
N GLY A 295 16.74 -0.75 16.00
CA GLY A 295 16.95 -0.55 17.44
C GLY A 295 18.39 -0.19 17.80
N THR A 296 19.27 0.00 16.80
CA THR A 296 20.65 0.45 16.95
C THR A 296 20.79 1.82 16.30
N GLU A 297 21.03 2.86 17.12
CA GLU A 297 21.05 4.28 16.69
C GLU A 297 21.89 4.51 15.43
N VAL A 298 23.11 3.96 15.37
CA VAL A 298 24.02 4.15 14.23
C VAL A 298 23.46 3.55 12.93
N SER A 299 22.87 2.36 13.01
CA SER A 299 22.27 1.71 11.85
C SER A 299 21.00 2.44 11.41
N ASP A 300 20.19 2.88 12.37
CA ASP A 300 18.96 3.62 12.16
C ASP A 300 19.23 4.98 11.49
N ASP A 301 20.28 5.69 11.91
CA ASP A 301 20.68 6.96 11.30
C ASP A 301 21.19 6.79 9.86
N LEU A 302 21.94 5.72 9.57
CA LEU A 302 22.39 5.41 8.21
C LEU A 302 21.23 5.05 7.28
N VAL A 303 20.25 4.28 7.78
CA VAL A 303 19.01 4.00 7.05
C VAL A 303 18.22 5.29 6.84
N GLY A 304 18.08 6.12 7.86
CA GLY A 304 17.40 7.41 7.80
C GLY A 304 18.03 8.37 6.79
N LEU A 305 19.36 8.41 6.70
CA LEU A 305 20.09 9.17 5.69
C LEU A 305 19.83 8.64 4.28
N ALA A 306 19.97 7.33 4.08
CA ALA A 306 19.75 6.71 2.77
C ALA A 306 18.34 6.98 2.24
N LEU A 307 17.31 6.84 3.10
CA LEU A 307 15.93 7.18 2.75
C LEU A 307 15.75 8.68 2.49
N PHE A 308 16.38 9.56 3.26
CA PHE A 308 16.30 11.00 3.06
C PHE A 308 16.86 11.42 1.70
N LEU A 309 18.02 10.88 1.33
CA LEU A 309 18.65 11.14 0.04
C LEU A 309 17.78 10.63 -1.12
N LEU A 310 17.14 9.47 -0.98
CA LEU A 310 16.30 8.86 -2.02
C LEU A 310 14.88 9.45 -2.13
N LYS A 311 14.36 10.12 -1.08
CA LYS A 311 12.96 10.57 -0.99
C LYS A 311 12.45 11.35 -2.21
N ASN A 312 13.33 12.10 -2.88
CA ASN A 312 12.99 12.94 -4.03
C ASN A 312 13.79 12.58 -5.29
N ASP A 313 14.52 11.46 -5.27
CA ASP A 313 15.29 11.03 -6.44
C ASP A 313 14.32 10.53 -7.53
N PRO A 314 14.27 11.15 -8.72
CA PRO A 314 13.44 10.65 -9.82
C PRO A 314 13.84 9.24 -10.29
N LYS A 315 15.04 8.76 -9.90
CA LYS A 315 15.53 7.41 -10.22
C LYS A 315 15.24 6.40 -9.11
N PHE A 316 14.65 6.80 -7.98
CA PHE A 316 14.19 5.88 -6.94
C PHE A 316 13.22 4.85 -7.53
N LYS A 317 13.63 3.58 -7.57
CA LYS A 317 12.87 2.54 -8.26
C LYS A 317 11.93 1.83 -7.32
N PHE A 318 10.66 2.23 -7.28
CA PHE A 318 9.62 1.40 -6.69
C PHE A 318 8.77 0.75 -7.79
N SER A 319 8.50 -0.56 -7.69
CA SER A 319 7.75 -1.26 -8.74
C SER A 319 6.27 -0.93 -8.63
N SER A 320 5.88 0.23 -9.16
CA SER A 320 4.49 0.56 -9.41
C SER A 320 4.21 0.39 -10.90
N LYS A 321 3.40 -0.61 -11.23
CA LYS A 321 2.87 -0.81 -12.58
C LYS A 321 1.39 -0.49 -12.58
N THR A 322 0.91 0.00 -13.72
CA THR A 322 -0.51 0.18 -13.95
C THR A 322 -1.06 -0.99 -14.76
N VAL A 323 -2.38 -1.13 -14.81
CA VAL A 323 -3.02 -2.21 -15.59
C VAL A 323 -2.54 -2.23 -17.04
N CYS A 324 -2.22 -1.07 -17.63
CA CYS A 324 -1.67 -0.96 -18.97
C CYS A 324 -0.35 -1.74 -19.17
N SER A 325 0.47 -1.91 -18.14
CA SER A 325 1.74 -2.66 -18.25
C SER A 325 1.56 -4.16 -18.48
N HIS A 326 0.36 -4.69 -18.25
CA HIS A 326 0.02 -6.11 -18.40
C HIS A 326 -1.25 -6.29 -19.25
N CYS A 327 -1.59 -5.30 -20.08
CA CYS A 327 -2.73 -5.40 -20.98
C CYS A 327 -2.26 -5.96 -22.32
N ASP A 328 -2.95 -6.99 -22.82
CA ASP A 328 -2.57 -7.69 -24.05
C ASP A 328 -3.02 -6.94 -25.32
N ARG A 329 -3.62 -5.75 -25.15
CA ARG A 329 -4.17 -4.95 -26.25
C ARG A 329 -3.12 -4.05 -26.85
N ASP A 330 -3.15 -3.95 -28.17
CA ASP A 330 -2.33 -3.03 -28.93
C ASP A 330 -2.77 -1.59 -28.70
N TYR A 331 -1.80 -0.70 -28.57
CA TYR A 331 -2.02 0.74 -28.46
C TYR A 331 -0.89 1.49 -29.17
N VAL A 332 -1.22 2.67 -29.67
CA VAL A 332 -0.24 3.63 -30.20
C VAL A 332 -0.01 4.70 -29.13
N ASP A 333 -1.00 5.54 -28.89
CA ASP A 333 -0.93 6.69 -27.98
C ASP A 333 -2.10 6.75 -26.99
N LYS A 334 -3.08 5.84 -27.09
CA LYS A 334 -4.29 5.79 -26.26
C LYS A 334 -5.25 6.96 -26.49
N VAL A 335 -5.10 7.73 -27.57
CA VAL A 335 -5.97 8.86 -27.91
C VAL A 335 -7.32 8.35 -28.44
N PRO A 336 -8.45 8.70 -27.81
CA PRO A 336 -9.77 8.27 -28.27
C PRO A 336 -10.17 8.95 -29.58
N THR A 337 -10.72 8.18 -30.52
CA THR A 337 -11.35 8.75 -31.74
C THR A 337 -12.65 9.50 -31.42
N ASP A 338 -13.49 8.91 -30.57
CA ASP A 338 -14.72 9.46 -30.00
C ASP A 338 -14.93 8.86 -28.60
N LEU A 339 -15.84 9.39 -27.77
CA LEU A 339 -16.16 8.82 -26.46
C LEU A 339 -17.52 8.11 -26.46
N LYS A 340 -17.51 6.84 -26.04
CA LYS A 340 -18.65 5.94 -26.06
C LYS A 340 -19.00 5.48 -24.66
N ARG A 341 -20.30 5.31 -24.41
CA ARG A 341 -20.78 4.53 -23.26
C ARG A 341 -20.55 3.04 -23.51
N ASP A 342 -20.45 2.29 -22.43
CA ASP A 342 -20.17 0.85 -22.40
C ASP A 342 -21.13 0.01 -23.26
N TYR A 343 -22.40 0.39 -23.39
CA TYR A 343 -23.37 -0.31 -24.24
C TYR A 343 -23.36 0.11 -25.71
N VAL A 344 -22.60 1.15 -26.09
CA VAL A 344 -22.60 1.66 -27.46
C VAL A 344 -21.62 0.87 -28.31
N GLY A 345 -22.16 0.01 -29.18
CA GLY A 345 -21.38 -0.86 -30.04
C GLY A 345 -20.74 -2.02 -29.28
N LEU A 346 -19.91 -2.80 -29.99
CA LEU A 346 -19.16 -3.91 -29.41
C LEU A 346 -17.66 -3.62 -29.54
N PRO A 347 -16.89 -3.66 -28.42
CA PRO A 347 -15.46 -3.49 -28.49
C PRO A 347 -14.80 -4.70 -29.15
N ASN A 348 -13.81 -4.45 -30.00
CA ASN A 348 -12.92 -5.48 -30.51
C ASN A 348 -11.96 -5.94 -29.39
N THR A 349 -11.27 -7.07 -29.58
CA THR A 349 -10.37 -7.65 -28.56
C THR A 349 -8.90 -7.23 -28.70
N GLU A 350 -8.53 -6.58 -29.80
CA GLU A 350 -7.13 -6.31 -30.16
C GLU A 350 -6.70 -4.89 -29.74
N THR A 351 -7.49 -3.88 -30.09
CA THR A 351 -7.14 -2.48 -29.88
C THR A 351 -7.43 -2.04 -28.44
N CYS A 352 -6.67 -1.05 -27.96
CA CYS A 352 -6.90 -0.38 -26.69
C CYS A 352 -8.34 0.15 -26.57
N PHE A 353 -8.97 -0.05 -25.41
CA PHE A 353 -10.31 0.48 -25.14
C PHE A 353 -10.40 2.00 -25.26
N LEU A 354 -9.37 2.72 -24.82
CA LEU A 354 -9.36 4.19 -24.91
C LEU A 354 -9.38 4.64 -26.39
N GLU A 355 -8.58 4.04 -27.26
CA GLU A 355 -8.55 4.37 -28.70
C GLU A 355 -9.87 4.03 -29.40
N GLN A 356 -10.52 2.94 -28.97
CA GLN A 356 -11.87 2.56 -29.40
C GLN A 356 -12.97 3.50 -28.89
N GLY A 357 -12.65 4.34 -27.91
CA GLY A 357 -13.55 5.33 -27.31
C GLY A 357 -14.20 4.94 -25.99
N TYR A 358 -13.88 3.77 -25.45
CA TYR A 358 -14.43 3.32 -24.17
C TYR A 358 -13.57 3.80 -23.01
N ILE A 359 -14.23 4.42 -22.03
CA ILE A 359 -13.57 4.88 -20.81
C ILE A 359 -12.99 3.69 -20.04
N CYS A 360 -11.66 3.67 -19.90
CA CYS A 360 -10.91 2.62 -19.24
C CYS A 360 -9.94 3.24 -18.23
N LEU A 361 -10.13 2.96 -16.94
CA LEU A 361 -9.30 3.50 -15.85
C LEU A 361 -7.93 2.82 -15.73
N GLY A 362 -7.59 1.90 -16.64
CA GLY A 362 -6.35 1.13 -16.61
C GLY A 362 -5.07 1.96 -16.43
N PRO A 363 -4.90 3.15 -17.07
CA PRO A 363 -3.72 3.98 -16.89
C PRO A 363 -3.53 4.55 -15.48
N VAL A 364 -4.59 4.65 -14.69
CA VAL A 364 -4.59 5.21 -13.32
C VAL A 364 -4.97 4.16 -12.27
N THR A 365 -4.86 2.88 -12.62
CA THR A 365 -5.19 1.77 -11.73
C THR A 365 -3.96 0.90 -11.54
N GLN A 366 -3.66 0.54 -10.29
CA GLN A 366 -2.56 -0.35 -9.96
C GLN A 366 -2.71 -1.73 -10.62
N ALA A 367 -1.61 -2.28 -11.14
CA ALA A 367 -1.57 -3.60 -11.77
C ALA A 367 -1.56 -4.73 -10.76
N GLY A 368 -2.04 -5.92 -11.14
CA GLY A 368 -1.85 -7.19 -10.43
C GLY A 368 -3.16 -7.90 -10.06
N CYS A 369 -4.26 -7.45 -10.67
CA CYS A 369 -5.43 -8.28 -10.93
C CYS A 369 -5.25 -9.24 -12.12
N GLY A 370 -4.07 -9.27 -12.75
CA GLY A 370 -3.84 -10.01 -14.00
C GLY A 370 -4.59 -9.43 -15.22
N THR A 371 -5.05 -8.17 -15.13
CA THR A 371 -5.78 -7.48 -16.21
C THR A 371 -7.02 -8.25 -16.68
N ILE A 372 -7.76 -8.83 -15.73
CA ILE A 372 -8.90 -9.72 -16.01
C ILE A 372 -9.97 -9.02 -16.87
N CYS A 373 -10.36 -7.77 -16.57
CA CYS A 373 -11.42 -7.12 -17.34
C CYS A 373 -11.02 -6.96 -18.81
N PRO A 374 -9.86 -6.32 -19.14
CA PRO A 374 -9.52 -6.12 -20.53
C PRO A 374 -9.12 -7.38 -21.29
N ASN A 375 -8.38 -8.29 -20.64
CA ASN A 375 -7.76 -9.45 -21.31
C ASN A 375 -8.67 -10.70 -21.29
N LYS A 376 -9.55 -10.85 -20.29
CA LYS A 376 -10.39 -12.07 -20.14
C LYS A 376 -11.87 -11.81 -20.36
N ALA A 377 -12.37 -10.62 -19.99
CA ALA A 377 -13.80 -10.31 -20.07
C ALA A 377 -14.17 -9.40 -21.25
N ASN A 378 -13.20 -8.94 -22.06
CA ASN A 378 -13.40 -7.93 -23.10
C ASN A 378 -14.15 -6.69 -22.58
N ALA A 379 -13.78 -6.21 -21.39
CA ALA A 379 -14.38 -5.05 -20.74
C ALA A 379 -13.31 -4.04 -20.28
N PRO A 380 -13.59 -2.72 -20.31
CA PRO A 380 -12.64 -1.73 -19.81
C PRO A 380 -12.37 -1.92 -18.32
N CYS A 381 -11.18 -1.49 -17.87
CA CYS A 381 -10.84 -1.47 -16.46
C CYS A 381 -11.68 -0.42 -15.73
N LEU A 382 -12.26 -0.80 -14.59
CA LEU A 382 -13.13 0.05 -13.78
C LEU A 382 -12.43 0.70 -12.57
N GLY A 383 -11.15 0.42 -12.33
CA GLY A 383 -10.39 1.07 -11.25
C GLY A 383 -10.33 0.38 -9.90
N CYS A 384 -10.84 -0.86 -9.76
CA CYS A 384 -11.06 -1.47 -8.44
C CYS A 384 -9.82 -1.80 -7.60
N TYR A 385 -8.61 -1.71 -8.16
CA TYR A 385 -7.35 -1.88 -7.42
C TYR A 385 -6.82 -0.56 -6.86
N GLY A 386 -7.51 0.56 -7.11
CA GLY A 386 -7.12 1.87 -6.62
C GLY A 386 -5.95 2.49 -7.38
N PRO A 387 -5.50 3.66 -6.94
CA PRO A 387 -4.48 4.44 -7.63
C PRO A 387 -3.08 3.78 -7.55
N PRO A 388 -2.22 3.98 -8.57
CA PRO A 388 -0.82 3.62 -8.47
C PRO A 388 -0.07 4.55 -7.50
N VAL A 389 1.18 4.20 -7.21
CA VAL A 389 2.06 4.98 -6.33
C VAL A 389 2.23 6.41 -6.87
N GLY A 390 2.23 7.39 -5.96
CA GLY A 390 2.32 8.81 -6.29
C GLY A 390 1.02 9.45 -6.78
N VAL A 391 -0.07 8.68 -6.89
CA VAL A 391 -1.41 9.21 -7.21
C VAL A 391 -2.27 9.19 -5.96
N LYS A 392 -2.62 10.38 -5.44
CA LYS A 392 -3.46 10.52 -4.25
C LYS A 392 -4.94 10.24 -4.54
N ASP A 393 -5.45 10.77 -5.64
CA ASP A 393 -6.86 10.67 -6.03
C ASP A 393 -6.96 10.06 -7.44
N GLN A 394 -7.49 8.84 -7.50
CA GLN A 394 -7.63 8.09 -8.76
C GLN A 394 -8.54 8.81 -9.76
N GLY A 395 -9.69 9.31 -9.30
CA GLY A 395 -10.68 9.94 -10.17
C GLY A 395 -10.17 11.26 -10.72
N ALA A 396 -9.59 12.11 -9.88
CA ALA A 396 -8.96 13.36 -10.30
C ALA A 396 -7.81 13.11 -11.30
N LYS A 397 -6.98 12.09 -11.04
CA LYS A 397 -5.90 11.71 -11.97
C LYS A 397 -6.44 11.19 -13.29
N PHE A 398 -7.55 10.46 -13.28
CA PHE A 398 -8.20 10.03 -14.51
C PHE A 398 -8.74 11.21 -15.31
N ILE A 399 -9.43 12.16 -14.67
CA ILE A 399 -9.93 13.37 -15.34
C ILE A 399 -8.78 14.13 -16.00
N SER A 400 -7.66 14.32 -15.29
CA SER A 400 -6.46 14.96 -15.85
C SER A 400 -5.89 14.17 -17.04
N THR A 401 -5.85 12.84 -16.95
CA THR A 401 -5.39 11.96 -18.04
C THR A 401 -6.30 12.06 -19.25
N LEU A 402 -7.62 12.02 -19.05
CA LEU A 402 -8.61 12.13 -20.12
C LEU A 402 -8.55 13.50 -20.79
N GLY A 403 -8.38 14.58 -20.03
CA GLY A 403 -8.18 15.92 -20.56
C GLY A 403 -6.94 16.03 -21.45
N ALA A 404 -5.84 15.37 -21.06
CA ALA A 404 -4.63 15.32 -21.89
C ALA A 404 -4.83 14.50 -23.18
N LEU A 405 -5.54 13.37 -23.09
CA LEU A 405 -5.81 12.50 -24.25
C LEU A 405 -6.81 13.10 -25.24
N CYS A 406 -7.68 14.01 -24.80
CA CYS A 406 -8.70 14.66 -25.62
C CYS A 406 -8.42 16.15 -25.86
N ALA A 407 -7.14 16.58 -25.79
CA ALA A 407 -6.77 17.99 -25.84
C ALA A 407 -7.14 18.69 -27.16
N ASP A 408 -7.37 17.93 -28.24
CA ASP A 408 -7.77 18.38 -29.57
C ASP A 408 -9.30 18.42 -29.79
N LYS A 409 -10.10 17.98 -28.81
CA LYS A 409 -11.57 17.89 -28.90
C LYS A 409 -12.26 19.02 -28.14
N ASP A 410 -13.50 19.35 -28.52
CA ASP A 410 -14.33 20.31 -27.78
C ASP A 410 -14.72 19.72 -26.40
N PRO A 411 -14.37 20.39 -25.28
CA PRO A 411 -14.78 19.97 -23.95
C PRO A 411 -16.29 19.75 -23.79
N SER A 412 -17.11 20.53 -24.50
CA SER A 412 -18.58 20.43 -24.46
C SER A 412 -19.10 19.11 -25.02
N GLU A 413 -18.40 18.52 -25.99
CA GLU A 413 -18.74 17.22 -26.56
C GLU A 413 -18.32 16.09 -25.61
N ILE A 414 -17.14 16.21 -25.00
CA ILE A 414 -16.63 15.26 -24.00
C ILE A 414 -17.60 15.14 -22.82
N LEU A 415 -18.05 16.28 -22.29
CA LEU A 415 -18.95 16.32 -21.13
C LEU A 415 -20.32 15.70 -21.42
N LYS A 416 -20.82 15.78 -22.66
CA LYS A 416 -22.08 15.11 -23.05
C LYS A 416 -21.98 13.59 -22.99
N SER A 417 -20.79 13.04 -23.23
CA SER A 417 -20.56 11.59 -23.18
C SER A 417 -20.40 11.04 -21.76
N ILE A 418 -20.18 11.91 -20.76
CA ILE A 418 -19.93 11.55 -19.36
C ILE A 418 -21.10 12.04 -18.49
N ILE A 419 -22.10 11.17 -18.29
CA ILE A 419 -23.31 11.51 -17.53
C ILE A 419 -23.08 11.56 -16.02
N ASP A 420 -22.26 10.65 -15.49
CA ASP A 420 -21.99 10.51 -14.06
C ASP A 420 -20.47 10.45 -13.81
N PRO A 421 -19.77 11.60 -13.80
CA PRO A 421 -18.33 11.63 -13.60
C PRO A 421 -17.92 11.15 -12.20
N ALA A 422 -18.72 11.44 -11.17
CA ALA A 422 -18.43 11.04 -9.80
C ALA A 422 -18.46 9.51 -9.65
N GLY A 423 -19.56 8.87 -10.09
CA GLY A 423 -19.70 7.42 -10.04
C GLY A 423 -18.80 6.68 -11.01
N LEU A 424 -18.48 7.27 -12.17
CA LEU A 424 -17.61 6.63 -13.17
C LEU A 424 -16.14 6.66 -12.77
N PHE A 425 -15.63 7.79 -12.28
CA PHE A 425 -14.21 7.97 -12.00
C PHE A 425 -13.80 7.62 -10.56
N ASN A 426 -14.76 7.63 -9.63
CA ASN A 426 -14.52 7.31 -8.22
C ASN A 426 -15.33 6.11 -7.74
N ARG A 427 -15.71 5.20 -8.65
CA ARG A 427 -16.56 4.03 -8.35
C ARG A 427 -16.09 3.23 -7.15
N PHE A 428 -14.78 3.12 -6.94
CA PHE A 428 -14.19 2.34 -5.86
C PHE A 428 -13.43 3.17 -4.83
N THR A 429 -13.33 4.48 -5.02
CA THR A 429 -12.41 5.35 -4.28
C THR A 429 -13.06 6.60 -3.74
N LEU A 430 -14.38 6.82 -3.92
CA LEU A 430 -15.02 8.09 -3.57
C LEU A 430 -14.82 8.48 -2.10
N ALA A 431 -15.01 7.55 -1.16
CA ALA A 431 -14.86 7.84 0.26
C ALA A 431 -13.42 8.19 0.65
N ASP A 432 -12.43 7.82 -0.18
CA ASP A 432 -11.02 8.14 -0.04
C ASP A 432 -10.52 9.24 -1.00
N SER A 433 -11.44 9.80 -1.79
CA SER A 433 -11.12 10.84 -2.77
C SER A 433 -11.15 12.21 -2.13
N THR A 434 -10.62 13.20 -2.84
CA THR A 434 -10.74 14.62 -2.46
C THR A 434 -12.18 15.12 -2.43
N LEU A 435 -13.12 14.41 -3.09
CA LEU A 435 -14.55 14.70 -2.98
C LEU A 435 -15.12 14.28 -1.62
N GLY A 436 -14.61 13.19 -1.04
CA GLY A 436 -14.98 12.63 0.27
C GLY A 436 -16.48 12.34 0.42
N HIS A 437 -17.23 13.36 0.82
CA HIS A 437 -18.68 13.34 0.95
C HIS A 437 -19.31 14.65 0.51
N ARG A 438 -20.61 14.62 0.23
CA ARG A 438 -21.39 15.82 -0.08
C ARG A 438 -21.23 16.83 1.05
N PHE A 439 -20.82 18.05 0.71
CA PHE A 439 -20.71 19.15 1.66
C PHE A 439 -22.13 19.64 2.01
N HIS A 440 -22.47 19.65 3.30
CA HIS A 440 -23.74 20.21 3.77
C HIS A 440 -23.52 21.56 4.44
N ASP A 441 -24.40 22.53 4.16
CA ASP A 441 -24.51 23.79 4.92
C ASP A 441 -25.00 23.57 6.38
N LYS A 442 -25.38 22.34 6.75
CA LYS A 442 -26.00 21.97 8.04
C LYS A 442 -25.14 21.11 8.96
N MET A 443 -23.89 20.79 8.61
CA MET A 443 -22.99 20.15 9.59
C MET A 443 -22.71 21.17 10.69
N GLU A 444 -23.27 20.95 11.88
CA GLU A 444 -22.79 21.64 13.08
C GLU A 444 -21.30 21.35 13.18
N LYS A 445 -20.50 22.41 13.27
CA LYS A 445 -19.06 22.30 13.52
C LYS A 445 -18.87 21.58 14.85
N GLU A 446 -18.48 20.32 14.82
CA GLU A 446 -17.87 19.63 15.96
C GLU A 446 -16.35 19.78 15.93
#